data_AF-A0A0C1YE54-F1
#
_entry.id   AF-A0A0C1YE54-F1
#
_cell.length_a   1.000
_cell.length_b   1.000
_cell.length_c   1.000
_cell.angle_alpha   90.00
_cell.angle_beta   90.00
_cell.angle_gamma   90.00
#
_symmetry.space_group_name_H-M   'P 1'
#
loop_
_entity.id
_entity.type
_entity.pdbx_description
1 polymer ?
#
loop_
_entity_poly.entity_id
_entity_poly.type
_entity_poly.pdbx_seq_one_letter_code
_entity_poly.pdbx_strand_id
1 'polypeptide(L)'
;MLASHEGKSIPQTTLLTFTKTGWQTISAADLFKHKTVVAFAVPGAFTSPYSPIQLLGYNEYAPIFRAHGVDEILCISVNDPFSLVAWAQAEGADQVRFIPDVTGDFTHAMGMVVDLADKGMGRRSRRYSMLVRDGTVEKMFVEPDGFETMPVVSNAETLLNYLNPDAEHPQQMTVLMHMWRTMLAV
;
A
#
# COMPACT_ATOMS: atom_id res chain seq x y z
N MET A 1 -3.29 -17.27 14.03
CA MET A 1 -2.23 -16.72 13.15
C MET A 1 -2.89 -15.83 12.12
N LEU A 2 -2.33 -14.65 11.86
CA LEU A 2 -2.79 -13.80 10.76
C LEU A 2 -2.59 -14.55 9.44
N ALA A 3 -3.51 -14.36 8.48
CA ALA A 3 -3.37 -14.94 7.16
C ALA A 3 -2.07 -14.45 6.51
N SER A 4 -1.30 -15.36 5.90
CA SER A 4 -0.08 -15.03 5.16
C SER A 4 -0.12 -15.67 3.77
N HIS A 5 0.37 -14.90 2.80
CA HIS A 5 0.53 -15.31 1.42
C HIS A 5 1.99 -15.56 1.05
N GLU A 6 2.93 -15.53 2.00
CA GLU A 6 4.34 -15.85 1.76
C GLU A 6 4.51 -17.21 1.04
N GLY A 7 5.35 -17.23 0.02
CA GLY A 7 5.60 -18.38 -0.86
C GLY A 7 4.48 -18.66 -1.87
N LYS A 8 3.37 -17.92 -1.87
CA LYS A 8 2.26 -18.09 -2.82
C LYS A 8 2.32 -17.04 -3.92
N SER A 9 1.78 -17.42 -5.08
CA SER A 9 1.57 -16.46 -6.17
C SER A 9 0.47 -15.46 -5.83
N ILE A 10 0.59 -14.25 -6.36
CA ILE A 10 -0.41 -13.19 -6.27
C ILE A 10 -1.74 -13.68 -6.88
N PRO A 11 -2.88 -13.37 -6.25
CA PRO A 11 -4.19 -13.71 -6.78
C PRO A 11 -4.42 -13.20 -8.20
N GLN A 12 -4.96 -14.08 -9.05
CA GLN A 12 -5.37 -13.73 -10.41
C GLN A 12 -6.71 -12.98 -10.36
N THR A 13 -6.63 -11.68 -10.15
CA THR A 13 -7.79 -10.78 -10.08
C THR A 13 -7.67 -9.67 -11.10
N THR A 14 -8.79 -9.01 -11.35
CA THR A 14 -8.91 -7.94 -12.33
C THR A 14 -9.30 -6.65 -11.62
N LEU A 15 -8.53 -5.59 -11.86
CA LEU A 15 -8.68 -4.28 -11.24
C LEU A 15 -9.19 -3.28 -12.28
N LEU A 16 -10.08 -2.39 -11.88
CA LEU A 16 -10.64 -1.34 -12.74
C LEU A 16 -10.02 0.01 -12.38
N THR A 17 -9.39 0.64 -13.36
CA THR A 17 -8.82 1.99 -13.21
C THR A 17 -9.39 2.95 -14.26
N PHE A 18 -9.19 4.24 -14.04
CA PHE A 18 -9.58 5.29 -14.97
C PHE A 18 -8.36 6.10 -15.37
N THR A 19 -8.14 6.23 -16.68
CA THR A 19 -6.99 6.95 -17.26
C THR A 19 -7.48 8.03 -18.21
N LYS A 20 -6.55 8.78 -18.82
CA LYS A 20 -6.89 9.77 -19.86
C LYS A 20 -7.62 9.18 -21.06
N THR A 21 -7.45 7.88 -21.33
CA THR A 21 -8.14 7.15 -22.41
C THR A 21 -9.42 6.46 -21.95
N GLY A 22 -9.89 6.75 -20.73
CA GLY A 22 -11.10 6.18 -20.14
C GLY A 22 -10.83 4.99 -19.22
N TRP A 23 -11.86 4.18 -19.00
CA TRP A 23 -11.81 2.97 -18.18
C TRP A 23 -10.81 1.97 -18.76
N GLN A 24 -9.98 1.41 -17.89
CA GLN A 24 -9.00 0.40 -18.23
C GLN A 24 -9.08 -0.73 -17.22
N THR A 25 -8.81 -1.92 -17.72
CA THR A 25 -8.76 -3.15 -16.93
C THR A 25 -7.31 -3.55 -16.77
N ILE A 26 -6.89 -3.79 -15.53
CA ILE A 26 -5.53 -4.22 -15.20
C ILE A 26 -5.62 -5.60 -14.55
N SER A 27 -4.90 -6.58 -15.09
CA SER A 27 -4.70 -7.84 -14.37
C SER A 27 -3.73 -7.61 -13.21
N ALA A 28 -4.04 -8.14 -12.03
CA ALA A 28 -3.11 -8.14 -10.92
C ALA A 28 -1.79 -8.81 -11.31
N ALA A 29 -1.82 -9.90 -12.09
CA ALA A 29 -0.60 -10.58 -12.55
C ALA A 29 0.33 -9.64 -13.33
N ASP A 30 -0.22 -8.75 -14.16
CA ASP A 30 0.58 -7.81 -14.96
C ASP A 30 1.27 -6.73 -14.11
N LEU A 31 0.77 -6.48 -12.89
CA LEU A 31 1.41 -5.58 -11.94
C LEU A 31 2.70 -6.18 -11.36
N PHE A 32 2.77 -7.51 -11.23
CA PHE A 32 3.83 -8.21 -10.48
C PHE A 32 4.74 -9.12 -11.31
N LYS A 33 4.32 -9.55 -12.52
CA LYS A 33 5.12 -10.44 -13.36
C LYS A 33 6.41 -9.76 -13.83
N HIS A 34 7.50 -10.52 -13.81
CA HIS A 34 8.84 -10.14 -14.24
C HIS A 34 9.39 -8.88 -13.55
N LYS A 35 8.94 -8.63 -12.33
CA LYS A 35 9.34 -7.48 -11.51
C LYS A 35 9.59 -7.89 -10.06
N THR A 36 10.43 -7.13 -9.38
CA THR A 36 10.46 -7.02 -7.93
C THR A 36 9.57 -5.85 -7.53
N VAL A 37 8.52 -6.11 -6.78
CA VAL A 37 7.51 -5.10 -6.42
C VAL A 37 7.39 -5.01 -4.91
N VAL A 38 7.44 -3.79 -4.41
CA VAL A 38 6.98 -3.46 -3.06
C VAL A 38 5.51 -3.07 -3.18
N ALA A 39 4.64 -3.73 -2.43
CA ALA A 39 3.23 -3.35 -2.38
C ALA A 39 2.81 -3.18 -0.93
N PHE A 40 2.04 -2.13 -0.65
CA PHE A 40 1.42 -1.93 0.64
C PHE A 40 -0.05 -1.60 0.46
N ALA A 41 -0.88 -2.09 1.37
CA ALA A 41 -2.29 -1.79 1.38
C ALA A 41 -2.62 -0.88 2.56
N VAL A 42 -3.46 0.11 2.28
CA VAL A 42 -4.10 0.94 3.29
C VAL A 42 -5.60 0.67 3.27
N PRO A 43 -6.32 0.94 4.36
CA PRO A 43 -7.75 0.66 4.35
C PRO A 43 -8.57 1.62 3.49
N GLY A 44 -8.08 2.85 3.28
CA GLY A 44 -8.76 3.81 2.43
C GLY A 44 -8.01 5.14 2.29
N ALA A 45 -8.25 5.81 1.16
CA ALA A 45 -7.96 7.23 0.99
C ALA A 45 -8.82 8.08 1.93
N PHE A 46 -8.21 9.05 2.60
CA PHE A 46 -8.88 9.97 3.54
C PHE A 46 -9.58 9.32 4.75
N THR A 47 -9.35 8.03 5.03
CA THR A 47 -10.15 7.31 6.04
C THR A 47 -9.53 7.27 7.43
N SER A 48 -8.21 7.29 7.55
CA SER A 48 -7.51 7.15 8.83
C SER A 48 -6.32 8.09 8.89
N PRO A 49 -6.03 8.70 10.06
CA PRO A 49 -4.87 9.59 10.22
C PRO A 49 -3.52 8.88 9.97
N TYR A 50 -3.49 7.54 10.01
CA TYR A 50 -2.27 6.77 9.82
C TYR A 50 -2.03 6.33 8.36
N SER A 51 -3.04 6.41 7.48
CA SER A 51 -2.86 6.08 6.05
C SER A 51 -1.86 7.00 5.35
N PRO A 52 -1.88 8.34 5.57
CA PRO A 52 -0.86 9.22 5.03
C PRO A 52 0.54 8.91 5.56
N ILE A 53 0.69 8.55 6.84
CA ILE A 53 1.99 8.18 7.43
C ILE A 53 2.61 7.01 6.67
N GLN A 54 1.83 5.96 6.41
CA GLN A 54 2.30 4.81 5.64
C GLN A 54 2.66 5.20 4.20
N LEU A 55 1.77 5.92 3.53
CA LEU A 55 1.94 6.38 2.15
C LEU A 55 3.21 7.23 1.99
N LEU A 56 3.37 8.25 2.82
CA LEU A 56 4.49 9.19 2.74
C LEU A 56 5.80 8.52 3.11
N GLY A 57 5.78 7.54 4.03
CA GLY A 57 6.94 6.69 4.31
C GLY A 57 7.42 5.94 3.05
N TYR A 58 6.52 5.24 2.35
CA TYR A 58 6.89 4.57 1.10
C TYR A 58 7.29 5.53 -0.01
N ASN A 59 6.64 6.71 -0.09
CA ASN A 59 6.99 7.74 -1.06
C ASN A 59 8.41 8.27 -0.85
N GLU A 60 8.80 8.51 0.40
CA GLU A 60 10.12 9.01 0.77
C GLU A 60 11.22 7.94 0.58
N TYR A 61 10.91 6.67 0.89
CA TYR A 61 11.84 5.55 0.74
C TYR A 61 11.98 5.07 -0.71
N ALA A 62 11.13 5.53 -1.62
CA ALA A 62 11.06 5.02 -2.99
C ALA A 62 12.38 5.05 -3.78
N PRO A 63 13.21 6.12 -3.73
CA PRO A 63 14.51 6.12 -4.41
C PRO A 63 15.46 5.03 -3.89
N ILE A 64 15.43 4.74 -2.59
CA ILE A 64 16.29 3.73 -1.95
C ILE A 64 15.81 2.32 -2.36
N PHE A 65 14.50 2.06 -2.30
CA PHE A 65 13.95 0.80 -2.81
C PHE A 65 14.38 0.52 -4.26
N ARG A 66 14.29 1.53 -5.13
CA ARG A 66 14.72 1.39 -6.53
C ARG A 66 16.22 1.13 -6.66
N ALA A 67 17.05 1.80 -5.85
CA ALA A 67 18.49 1.55 -5.81
C ALA A 67 18.82 0.11 -5.38
N HIS A 68 17.93 -0.53 -4.63
CA HIS A 68 18.03 -1.94 -4.21
C HIS A 68 17.20 -2.91 -5.08
N GLY A 69 16.89 -2.53 -6.32
CA GLY A 69 16.32 -3.42 -7.33
C GLY A 69 14.80 -3.61 -7.26
N VAL A 70 14.07 -2.73 -6.57
CA VAL A 70 12.60 -2.68 -6.66
C VAL A 70 12.19 -1.91 -7.92
N ASP A 71 11.40 -2.54 -8.78
CA ASP A 71 10.92 -1.96 -10.03
C ASP A 71 9.72 -1.03 -9.81
N GLU A 72 8.83 -1.40 -8.91
CA GLU A 72 7.54 -0.72 -8.68
C GLU A 72 7.20 -0.68 -7.19
N ILE A 73 6.55 0.41 -6.77
CA ILE A 73 5.99 0.57 -5.43
C ILE A 73 4.50 0.85 -5.56
N LEU A 74 3.67 -0.04 -5.03
CA LEU A 74 2.22 -0.02 -5.21
C LEU A 74 1.50 0.31 -3.89
N CYS A 75 0.63 1.32 -3.92
CA CYS A 75 -0.34 1.60 -2.85
C CYS A 75 -1.70 1.03 -3.24
N ILE A 76 -2.12 -0.05 -2.59
CA ILE A 76 -3.40 -0.73 -2.85
C ILE A 76 -4.44 -0.23 -1.85
N SER A 77 -5.65 0.06 -2.34
CA SER A 77 -6.75 0.45 -1.46
C SER A 77 -8.10 0.10 -2.05
N VAL A 78 -9.07 -0.23 -1.18
CA VAL A 78 -10.47 -0.40 -1.55
C VAL A 78 -11.13 0.98 -1.70
N ASN A 79 -10.88 1.59 -2.85
CA ASN A 79 -11.39 2.89 -3.28
C ASN A 79 -11.52 2.91 -4.81
N ASP A 80 -12.36 3.80 -5.31
CA ASP A 80 -12.39 4.17 -6.72
C ASP A 80 -11.10 4.93 -7.15
N PRO A 81 -10.74 4.91 -8.45
CA PRO A 81 -9.55 5.59 -8.94
C PRO A 81 -9.55 7.10 -8.73
N PHE A 82 -10.71 7.76 -8.72
CA PHE A 82 -10.80 9.22 -8.61
C PHE A 82 -10.40 9.68 -7.21
N SER A 83 -10.92 9.00 -6.18
CA SER A 83 -10.53 9.23 -4.79
C SER A 83 -9.03 9.02 -4.58
N LEU A 84 -8.44 7.98 -5.19
CA LEU A 84 -7.00 7.72 -5.06
C LEU A 84 -6.15 8.79 -5.75
N VAL A 85 -6.55 9.26 -6.94
CA VAL A 85 -5.84 10.36 -7.62
C VAL A 85 -5.91 11.65 -6.82
N ALA A 86 -7.08 12.00 -6.30
CA ALA A 86 -7.25 13.19 -5.47
C ALA A 86 -6.43 13.10 -4.18
N TRP A 87 -6.38 11.92 -3.55
CA TRP A 87 -5.59 11.70 -2.34
C TRP A 87 -4.09 11.79 -2.60
N ALA A 88 -3.60 11.16 -3.67
CA ALA A 88 -2.20 11.24 -4.07
C ALA A 88 -1.75 12.71 -4.25
N GLN A 89 -2.58 13.53 -4.91
CA GLN A 89 -2.32 14.95 -5.10
C GLN A 89 -2.34 15.73 -3.78
N ALA A 90 -3.31 15.46 -2.90
CA ALA A 90 -3.42 16.14 -1.61
C ALA A 90 -2.22 15.86 -0.69
N GLU A 91 -1.68 14.63 -0.73
CA GLU A 91 -0.51 14.24 0.07
C GLU A 91 0.82 14.57 -0.62
N GLY A 92 0.82 14.88 -1.92
CA GLY A 92 2.03 15.08 -2.70
C GLY A 92 2.81 13.78 -2.94
N ALA A 93 2.12 12.63 -3.00
CA ALA A 93 2.74 11.33 -3.22
C ALA A 93 2.85 11.03 -4.73
N ASP A 94 4.05 11.18 -5.28
CA ASP A 94 4.36 11.02 -6.71
C ASP A 94 5.34 9.87 -7.02
N GLN A 95 5.90 9.23 -5.99
CA GLN A 95 6.85 8.13 -6.14
C GLN A 95 6.21 6.74 -6.08
N VAL A 96 4.92 6.64 -5.76
CA VAL A 96 4.19 5.37 -5.66
C VAL A 96 3.02 5.32 -6.64
N ARG A 97 2.71 4.13 -7.13
CA ARG A 97 1.57 3.91 -8.02
C ARG A 97 0.36 3.45 -7.22
N PHE A 98 -0.75 4.17 -7.37
CA PHE A 98 -2.00 3.83 -6.70
C PHE A 98 -2.79 2.78 -7.48
N ILE A 99 -3.28 1.77 -6.76
CA ILE A 99 -4.01 0.64 -7.32
C ILE A 99 -5.44 0.63 -6.73
N PRO A 100 -6.46 0.98 -7.54
CA PRO A 100 -7.86 0.97 -7.12
C PRO A 100 -8.43 -0.47 -7.09
N ASP A 101 -8.52 -1.05 -5.90
CA ASP A 101 -9.21 -2.33 -5.67
C ASP A 101 -10.70 -2.06 -5.39
N VAL A 102 -11.40 -1.47 -6.36
CA VAL A 102 -12.75 -0.88 -6.18
C VAL A 102 -13.75 -1.86 -5.57
N THR A 103 -13.74 -3.12 -6.03
CA THR A 103 -14.64 -4.18 -5.57
C THR A 103 -14.13 -4.88 -4.30
N GLY A 104 -12.86 -4.70 -3.96
CA GLY A 104 -12.17 -5.41 -2.88
C GLY A 104 -11.78 -6.84 -3.23
N ASP A 105 -11.84 -7.24 -4.50
CA ASP A 105 -11.61 -8.62 -4.92
C ASP A 105 -10.15 -9.05 -4.69
N PHE A 106 -9.19 -8.16 -4.94
CA PHE A 106 -7.79 -8.43 -4.64
C PHE A 106 -7.58 -8.58 -3.14
N THR A 107 -8.10 -7.63 -2.36
CA THR A 107 -8.04 -7.64 -0.89
C THR A 107 -8.68 -8.89 -0.29
N HIS A 108 -9.83 -9.32 -0.83
CA HIS A 108 -10.51 -10.54 -0.43
C HIS A 108 -9.68 -11.78 -0.74
N ALA A 109 -9.12 -11.88 -1.94
CA ALA A 109 -8.29 -13.01 -2.34
C ALA A 109 -6.97 -13.11 -1.56
N MET A 110 -6.47 -11.98 -1.05
CA MET A 110 -5.34 -11.92 -0.12
C MET A 110 -5.71 -12.27 1.34
N GLY A 111 -7.00 -12.47 1.64
CA GLY A 111 -7.46 -12.72 3.00
C GLY A 111 -7.34 -11.50 3.92
N MET A 112 -7.34 -10.29 3.36
CA MET A 112 -7.05 -9.04 4.06
C MET A 112 -8.29 -8.15 4.25
N VAL A 113 -9.50 -8.68 4.08
CA VAL A 113 -10.73 -7.90 4.28
C VAL A 113 -10.95 -7.61 5.76
N VAL A 114 -11.33 -6.37 6.06
CA VAL A 114 -11.90 -5.95 7.33
C VAL A 114 -13.29 -5.37 7.04
N ASP A 115 -14.30 -5.81 7.80
CA ASP A 115 -15.65 -5.25 7.73
C ASP A 115 -15.75 -4.07 8.69
N LEU A 116 -16.09 -2.90 8.14
CA LEU A 116 -16.28 -1.63 8.85
C LEU A 116 -17.66 -1.05 8.51
N ALA A 117 -18.65 -1.91 8.23
CA ALA A 117 -20.02 -1.49 7.96
C ALA A 117 -20.65 -0.74 9.14
N ASP A 118 -20.30 -1.09 10.38
CA ASP A 118 -20.70 -0.40 11.61
C ASP A 118 -20.21 1.06 11.66
N LYS A 119 -19.08 1.34 11.01
CA LYS A 119 -18.52 2.70 10.82
C LYS A 119 -18.98 3.36 9.51
N GLY A 120 -19.89 2.74 8.75
CA GLY A 120 -20.39 3.26 7.47
C GLY A 120 -19.40 3.17 6.31
N MET A 121 -18.32 2.40 6.46
CA MET A 121 -17.24 2.34 5.47
C MET A 121 -17.25 1.08 4.59
N GLY A 122 -18.10 0.11 4.93
CA GLY A 122 -18.19 -1.17 4.27
C GLY A 122 -16.92 -2.01 4.44
N ARG A 123 -16.63 -2.87 3.46
CA ARG A 123 -15.43 -3.72 3.45
C ARG A 123 -14.22 -2.93 3.00
N ARG A 124 -13.12 -2.98 3.75
CA ARG A 124 -11.84 -2.33 3.47
C ARG A 124 -10.67 -3.30 3.55
N SER A 125 -9.49 -2.83 3.17
CA SER A 125 -8.24 -3.58 3.34
C SER A 125 -7.70 -3.42 4.76
N ARG A 126 -7.20 -4.50 5.33
CA ARG A 126 -6.26 -4.47 6.46
C ARG A 126 -4.97 -3.80 6.01
N ARG A 127 -4.26 -3.14 6.92
CA ARG A 127 -2.90 -2.66 6.65
C ARG A 127 -1.94 -3.84 6.54
N TYR A 128 -1.23 -3.89 5.43
CA TYR A 128 -0.09 -4.79 5.27
C TYR A 128 0.89 -4.22 4.25
N SER A 129 2.09 -4.76 4.23
CA SER A 129 3.01 -4.61 3.12
C SER A 129 3.58 -5.95 2.70
N MET A 130 4.13 -6.02 1.50
CA MET A 130 4.74 -7.21 0.96
C MET A 130 5.82 -6.88 -0.05
N LEU A 131 6.84 -7.74 -0.06
CA LEU A 131 7.81 -7.85 -1.14
C LEU A 131 7.39 -8.99 -2.05
N VAL A 132 7.27 -8.73 -3.34
CA VAL A 132 6.82 -9.68 -4.35
C VAL A 132 7.90 -9.80 -5.42
N ARG A 133 8.29 -11.01 -5.78
CA ARG A 133 9.22 -11.28 -6.88
C ARG A 133 8.56 -12.16 -7.93
N ASP A 134 8.49 -11.64 -9.15
CA ASP A 134 7.90 -12.34 -10.30
C ASP A 134 6.53 -12.95 -9.97
N GLY A 135 5.66 -12.14 -9.37
CA GLY A 135 4.32 -12.57 -8.96
C GLY A 135 4.25 -13.49 -7.74
N THR A 136 5.36 -13.84 -7.09
CA THR A 136 5.37 -14.63 -5.83
C THR A 136 5.64 -13.74 -4.63
N VAL A 137 4.81 -13.83 -3.58
CA VAL A 137 5.01 -13.09 -2.34
C VAL A 137 6.21 -13.68 -1.60
N GLU A 138 7.31 -12.95 -1.54
CA GLU A 138 8.51 -13.35 -0.80
C GLU A 138 8.33 -13.12 0.70
N LYS A 139 7.85 -11.93 1.06
CA LYS A 139 7.64 -11.54 2.45
C LYS A 139 6.38 -10.71 2.61
N MET A 140 5.68 -10.89 3.73
CA MET A 140 4.47 -10.13 4.06
C MET A 140 4.51 -9.65 5.52
N PHE A 141 4.18 -8.38 5.73
CA PHE A 141 4.10 -7.74 7.04
C PHE A 141 2.67 -7.27 7.26
N VAL A 142 1.91 -8.01 8.06
CA VAL A 142 0.50 -7.77 8.32
C VAL A 142 0.34 -7.11 9.69
N GLU A 143 -0.32 -5.96 9.75
CA GLU A 143 -0.61 -5.33 11.05
C GLU A 143 -1.52 -6.25 11.89
N PRO A 144 -1.21 -6.44 13.19
CA PRO A 144 -1.96 -7.35 14.06
C PRO A 144 -3.39 -6.86 14.30
N ASP A 145 -3.54 -5.55 14.40
CA ASP A 145 -4.76 -4.88 14.80
C ASP A 145 -5.50 -4.26 13.61
N GLY A 146 -6.74 -3.82 13.83
CA GLY A 146 -7.66 -3.37 12.78
C GLY A 146 -7.33 -2.03 12.12
N PHE A 147 -8.33 -1.48 11.44
CA PHE A 147 -8.29 -0.27 10.59
C PHE A 147 -7.57 0.97 11.16
N GLU A 148 -7.65 1.22 12.48
CA GLU A 148 -7.19 2.46 13.13
C GLU A 148 -5.73 2.39 13.61
N THR A 149 -4.96 1.41 13.17
CA THR A 149 -3.63 1.18 13.72
C THR A 149 -2.55 1.94 12.99
N MET A 150 -1.54 2.37 13.75
CA MET A 150 -0.32 2.93 13.22
C MET A 150 0.46 1.82 12.49
N PRO A 151 1.03 2.08 11.30
CA PRO A 151 1.77 1.07 10.55
C PRO A 151 3.14 0.79 11.20
N VAL A 152 3.19 -0.11 12.19
CA VAL A 152 4.42 -0.40 12.93
C VAL A 152 5.22 -1.56 12.34
N VAL A 153 4.55 -2.53 11.70
CA VAL A 153 5.22 -3.64 11.01
C VAL A 153 5.18 -3.52 9.49
N SER A 154 4.18 -2.82 8.95
CA SER A 154 3.95 -2.67 7.52
C SER A 154 4.53 -1.38 6.93
N ASN A 155 5.28 -0.60 7.72
CA ASN A 155 5.97 0.60 7.25
C ASN A 155 7.13 0.28 6.29
N ALA A 156 7.56 1.32 5.56
CA ALA A 156 8.63 1.23 4.59
C ALA A 156 9.98 0.83 5.21
N GLU A 157 10.29 1.32 6.41
CA GLU A 157 11.53 1.00 7.11
C GLU A 157 11.66 -0.49 7.41
N THR A 158 10.61 -1.12 7.94
CA THR A 158 10.60 -2.55 8.22
C THR A 158 10.82 -3.37 6.96
N LEU A 159 10.17 -2.98 5.85
CA LEU A 159 10.34 -3.67 4.58
C LEU A 159 11.74 -3.46 4.00
N LEU A 160 12.29 -2.24 4.06
CA LEU A 160 13.66 -1.96 3.62
C LEU A 160 14.67 -2.78 4.43
N ASN A 161 14.52 -2.85 5.75
CA ASN A 161 15.40 -3.65 6.60
C ASN A 161 15.38 -5.14 6.24
N TYR A 162 14.24 -5.65 5.79
CA TYR A 162 14.16 -7.01 5.25
C TYR A 162 14.86 -7.15 3.89
N LEU A 163 14.64 -6.18 2.99
CA LEU A 163 15.23 -6.17 1.65
C LEU A 163 16.76 -6.06 1.71
N ASN A 164 17.26 -5.14 2.53
CA ASN A 164 18.67 -4.90 2.78
C ASN A 164 18.86 -4.17 4.13
N PRO A 165 19.31 -4.85 5.20
CA PRO A 165 19.49 -4.23 6.52
C PRO A 165 20.65 -3.23 6.57
N ASP A 166 21.54 -3.22 5.58
CA ASP A 166 22.67 -2.30 5.50
C ASP A 166 22.36 -1.06 4.63
N ALA A 167 21.12 -0.92 4.14
CA ALA A 167 20.71 0.22 3.33
C ALA A 167 20.69 1.52 4.15
N GLU A 168 21.04 2.64 3.52
CA GLU A 168 20.89 3.95 4.15
C GLU A 168 19.40 4.33 4.27
N HIS A 169 19.04 4.95 5.39
CA HIS A 169 17.67 5.41 5.64
C HIS A 169 17.55 6.92 5.38
N PRO A 170 16.43 7.38 4.80
CA PRO A 170 16.19 8.81 4.64
C PRO A 170 15.92 9.47 6.00
N GLN A 171 16.23 10.76 6.08
CA GLN A 171 15.79 11.59 7.21
C GLN A 171 14.28 11.78 7.07
N GLN A 172 13.47 11.00 7.80
CA GLN A 172 11.98 10.87 7.77
C GLN A 172 11.21 12.21 7.90
N MET A 173 11.44 13.15 7.00
CA MET A 173 11.03 14.54 7.13
C MET A 173 9.58 14.72 6.72
N THR A 174 9.14 14.02 5.67
CA THR A 174 7.78 14.13 5.15
C THR A 174 6.77 13.58 6.16
N VAL A 175 7.10 12.42 6.74
CA VAL A 175 6.31 11.79 7.79
C VAL A 175 6.25 12.68 9.03
N LEU A 176 7.39 13.20 9.49
CA LEU A 176 7.45 14.08 10.65
C LEU A 176 6.63 15.36 10.44
N MET A 177 6.75 16.01 9.28
CA MET A 177 5.96 17.18 8.93
C MET A 177 4.46 16.88 8.89
N HIS A 178 4.06 15.71 8.37
CA HIS A 178 2.66 15.30 8.36
C HIS A 178 2.13 15.06 9.78
N MET A 179 2.90 14.37 10.63
CA MET A 179 2.55 14.17 12.05
C MET A 179 2.39 15.50 12.79
N TRP A 180 3.27 16.46 12.53
CA TRP A 180 3.16 17.80 13.10
C TRP A 180 1.87 18.51 12.65
N ARG A 181 1.56 18.49 11.35
CA ARG A 181 0.33 19.09 10.81
C ARG A 181 -0.93 18.51 11.42
N THR A 182 -0.98 17.19 11.59
CA THR A 182 -2.13 16.50 12.17
C THR A 182 -2.29 16.79 13.66
N MET A 183 -1.20 16.88 14.42
CA MET A 183 -1.26 17.26 15.85
C MET A 183 -1.74 18.70 16.07
N LEU A 184 -1.47 19.62 15.15
CA LEU A 184 -1.91 21.03 15.25
C LEU A 184 -3.32 21.29 14.69
N ALA A 185 -3.90 20.34 13.96
CA ALA A 185 -5.24 20.48 13.36
C ALA A 185 -6.37 20.03 14.31
N VAL A 186 -6.04 19.64 15.54
CA VAL A 186 -6.95 19.29 16.65
C VAL A 186 -6.84 20.35 17.73
#